data_AF-A0A1Q7GZ47-F1
#
_entry.id   AF-A0A1Q7GZ47-F1
#
_cell.length_a   1.000
_cell.length_b   1.000
_cell.length_c   1.000
_cell.angle_alpha   90.00
_cell.angle_beta   90.00
_cell.angle_gamma   90.00
#
_symmetry.space_group_name_H-M   'P 1'
#
loop_
_entity.id
_entity.type
_entity.pdbx_description
1 polymer ?
#
loop_
_entity_poly.entity_id
_entity_poly.type
_entity_poly.pdbx_seq_one_letter_code
_entity_poly.pdbx_strand_id
1 'polypeptide(L)'
;MLLVGAGVLVGCGGGDGGGGGPPTITSVVVSGDSTVFLNGTRQLTATAKSGTTTVTNGVTFEWVSADTTRAVVSASGLVSGVRLGATDITARAVVNGTPTSVTSSAHPVRVRIAAIVVTPVSPAALNFVGDTQRFAGEPRDAQGVAVPGLTITWSSTDTALAIAASGLATAVRRTNAGGRNVRVRATTDGVTDSSVQILVRQIPVAVHLNPSTFPTLASLGQSVNAACVVLDSANDTIPNHSCGWSITGTDSGVVTFSTNNAPATRITGRKNGDANIQATAFASIFAPNFIQVRQAAARVVLHPTTLDTSQIVVNDSMRFIDSVFDANDSLLSAPPAAIVWSSTTSSATVDANGHVTAGSGAGATFIVATSGTSKDSALVVIVPAANARTLSGDVQPIFSLNCASCHDGVGTSLPGVQDLTAGHSFASIVNHAAIQSALKRVLPSVPDSSYLVHKIQGTNLLPPARGSGARMPLNGNPLSRGQINTIRNWILQGAKNN
;
A
#
# COMPACT_ATOMS: atom_id res chain seq x y z
N MET A 1 -41.30 -22.57 78.59
CA MET A 1 -42.63 -23.18 78.79
C MET A 1 -42.43 -24.68 78.86
N LEU A 2 -42.71 -25.28 80.03
CA LEU A 2 -42.82 -26.72 80.33
C LEU A 2 -41.54 -27.60 80.15
N LEU A 3 -40.98 -28.18 81.22
CA LEU A 3 -41.27 -29.51 81.83
C LEU A 3 -40.70 -30.66 80.95
N VAL A 4 -39.94 -31.67 81.37
CA VAL A 4 -39.70 -32.47 82.60
C VAL A 4 -38.35 -33.20 82.35
N GLY A 5 -37.49 -33.65 83.26
CA GLY A 5 -37.43 -33.75 84.71
C GLY A 5 -36.13 -34.47 85.08
N ALA A 6 -35.63 -34.19 86.28
CA ALA A 6 -34.43 -34.76 86.87
C ALA A 6 -34.69 -36.12 87.52
N GLY A 7 -33.63 -36.90 87.78
CA GLY A 7 -33.64 -37.95 88.79
C GLY A 7 -32.82 -39.19 88.43
N VAL A 8 -31.61 -39.25 88.98
CA VAL A 8 -30.68 -40.38 88.94
C VAL A 8 -31.23 -41.59 89.72
N LEU A 9 -31.01 -42.81 89.21
CA LEU A 9 -30.93 -44.02 90.04
C LEU A 9 -29.78 -44.93 89.59
N VAL A 10 -29.05 -45.43 90.58
CA VAL A 10 -27.86 -46.29 90.51
C VAL A 10 -28.27 -47.74 90.22
N GLY A 11 -27.45 -48.46 89.44
CA GLY A 11 -27.56 -49.91 89.30
C GLY A 11 -26.39 -50.52 88.54
N CYS A 12 -25.47 -51.16 89.29
CA CYS A 12 -24.36 -51.97 88.80
C CYS A 12 -24.80 -53.09 87.85
N GLY A 13 -23.94 -53.44 86.89
CA GLY A 13 -24.01 -54.76 86.27
C GLY A 13 -23.26 -54.89 84.95
N GLY A 14 -22.01 -55.37 85.04
CA GLY A 14 -21.50 -56.41 84.16
C GLY A 14 -21.24 -56.08 82.69
N GLY A 15 -19.94 -55.95 82.39
CA GLY A 15 -19.31 -56.64 81.27
C GLY A 15 -19.83 -56.34 79.86
N ASP A 16 -19.03 -55.60 79.10
CA ASP A 16 -18.55 -56.12 77.83
C ASP A 16 -17.13 -55.57 77.59
N GLY A 17 -16.19 -56.50 77.46
CA GLY A 17 -14.85 -56.20 76.99
C GLY A 17 -14.93 -55.64 75.58
N GLY A 18 -14.87 -54.32 75.46
CA GLY A 18 -14.63 -53.64 74.20
C GLY A 18 -13.21 -53.93 73.75
N GLY A 19 -13.04 -55.05 73.05
CA GLY A 19 -11.79 -55.48 72.47
C GLY A 19 -11.18 -54.39 71.60
N GLY A 20 -10.14 -53.74 72.12
CA GLY A 20 -9.09 -53.15 71.32
C GLY A 20 -8.30 -54.28 70.67
N GLY A 21 -8.94 -55.04 69.77
CA GLY A 21 -8.23 -55.96 68.90
C GLY A 21 -7.19 -55.18 68.10
N PRO A 22 -6.07 -55.81 67.70
CA PRO A 22 -5.08 -55.16 66.85
C PRO A 22 -5.77 -54.52 65.63
N PRO A 23 -5.35 -53.32 65.20
CA PRO A 23 -6.03 -52.58 64.15
C PRO A 23 -6.21 -53.44 62.89
N THR A 24 -7.46 -53.67 62.48
CA THR A 24 -7.77 -54.44 61.28
C THR A 24 -7.58 -53.54 60.07
N ILE A 25 -6.63 -53.87 59.20
CA ILE A 25 -6.46 -53.16 57.93
C ILE A 25 -7.70 -53.41 57.05
N THR A 26 -8.23 -52.36 56.47
CA THR A 26 -9.44 -52.37 55.61
C THR A 26 -9.15 -51.92 54.18
N SER A 27 -8.12 -51.09 53.98
CA SER A 27 -7.67 -50.69 52.64
C SER A 27 -6.17 -50.40 52.62
N VAL A 28 -5.58 -50.56 51.43
CA VAL A 28 -4.21 -50.12 51.13
C VAL A 28 -4.27 -49.18 49.93
N VAL A 29 -3.59 -48.04 50.04
CA VAL A 29 -3.49 -47.05 48.96
C VAL A 29 -2.03 -46.92 48.57
N VAL A 30 -1.73 -47.17 47.30
CA VAL A 30 -0.43 -46.84 46.70
C VAL A 30 -0.47 -45.43 46.13
N SER A 31 0.60 -44.67 46.31
CA SER A 31 0.77 -43.32 45.76
C SER A 31 2.20 -43.09 45.27
N GLY A 32 2.35 -42.24 44.27
CA GLY A 32 3.62 -41.88 43.64
C GLY A 32 3.42 -41.58 42.15
N ASP A 33 4.51 -41.21 41.46
CA ASP A 33 4.46 -40.96 40.02
C ASP A 33 4.25 -42.26 39.24
N SER A 34 3.32 -42.23 38.29
CA SER A 34 3.02 -43.35 37.39
C SER A 34 4.01 -43.50 36.24
N THR A 35 5.12 -42.75 36.22
CA THR A 35 6.15 -42.82 35.17
C THR A 35 7.53 -43.03 35.77
N VAL A 36 8.20 -44.09 35.33
CA VAL A 36 9.62 -44.36 35.61
C VAL A 36 10.39 -44.33 34.30
N PHE A 37 11.63 -43.84 34.32
CA PHE A 37 12.46 -43.87 33.11
C PHE A 37 13.10 -45.24 32.93
N LEU A 38 13.34 -45.64 31.67
CA LEU A 38 14.11 -46.83 31.35
C LEU A 38 15.48 -46.75 32.03
N ASN A 39 15.88 -47.84 32.70
CA ASN A 39 17.07 -47.93 33.53
C ASN A 39 17.13 -46.91 34.70
N GLY A 40 16.05 -46.17 34.96
CA GLY A 40 15.90 -45.29 36.11
C GLY A 40 15.07 -45.92 37.22
N THR A 41 14.96 -45.21 38.34
CA THR A 41 14.15 -45.63 39.49
C THR A 41 13.14 -44.57 39.92
N ARG A 42 12.05 -45.00 40.55
CA ARG A 42 11.02 -44.15 41.18
C ARG A 42 10.49 -44.80 42.44
N GLN A 43 10.31 -44.01 43.49
CA GLN A 43 9.79 -44.49 44.76
C GLN A 43 8.26 -44.41 44.77
N LEU A 44 7.59 -45.53 45.04
CA LEU A 44 6.18 -45.57 45.40
C LEU A 44 6.04 -45.66 46.92
N THR A 45 4.93 -45.15 47.45
CA THR A 45 4.59 -45.31 48.86
C THR A 45 3.26 -46.02 49.01
N ALA A 46 3.12 -46.84 50.03
CA ALA A 46 1.87 -47.51 50.37
C ALA A 46 1.42 -47.07 51.76
N THR A 47 0.12 -46.89 51.93
CA THR A 47 -0.51 -46.48 53.19
C THR A 47 -1.63 -47.46 53.51
N ALA A 48 -1.58 -48.10 54.67
CA ALA A 48 -2.64 -48.97 55.16
C ALA A 48 -3.62 -48.16 56.03
N LYS A 49 -4.93 -48.43 55.90
CA LYS A 49 -5.97 -47.78 56.69
C LYS A 49 -6.89 -48.79 57.37
N SER A 50 -7.28 -48.50 58.61
CA SER A 50 -8.38 -49.15 59.33
C SER A 50 -9.56 -48.16 59.35
N GLY A 51 -10.59 -48.42 58.54
CA GLY A 51 -11.59 -47.42 58.20
C GLY A 51 -10.94 -46.20 57.53
N THR A 52 -11.09 -45.03 58.14
CA THR A 52 -10.50 -43.77 57.67
C THR A 52 -9.12 -43.47 58.26
N THR A 53 -8.67 -44.23 59.26
CA THR A 53 -7.45 -43.95 60.03
C THR A 53 -6.24 -44.66 59.43
N THR A 54 -5.15 -43.93 59.19
CA THR A 54 -3.87 -44.50 58.75
C THR A 54 -3.22 -45.34 59.86
N VAL A 55 -2.75 -46.53 59.52
CA VAL A 55 -2.04 -47.43 60.43
C VAL A 55 -0.58 -47.50 60.00
N THR A 56 0.34 -47.06 60.86
CA THR A 56 1.78 -47.02 60.58
C THR A 56 2.60 -47.98 61.45
N ASN A 57 2.16 -48.25 62.68
CA ASN A 57 2.92 -49.08 63.60
C ASN A 57 2.77 -50.57 63.25
N GLY A 58 3.90 -51.26 63.09
CA GLY A 58 3.94 -52.69 62.75
C GLY A 58 3.48 -53.04 61.33
N VAL A 59 3.24 -52.05 60.46
CA VAL A 59 2.78 -52.29 59.07
C VAL A 59 3.95 -52.20 58.09
N THR A 60 4.14 -53.25 57.31
CA THR A 60 4.98 -53.27 56.11
C THR A 60 4.16 -53.68 54.89
N PHE A 61 4.78 -53.67 53.71
CA PHE A 61 4.10 -53.96 52.45
C PHE A 61 4.85 -54.97 51.61
N GLU A 62 4.13 -55.98 51.14
CA GLU A 62 4.57 -56.88 50.08
C GLU A 62 4.21 -56.25 48.73
N TRP A 63 5.23 -55.85 47.98
CA TRP A 63 5.07 -55.24 46.66
C TRP A 63 5.14 -56.28 45.55
N VAL A 64 4.26 -56.15 44.57
CA VAL A 64 4.21 -57.04 43.40
C VAL A 64 4.09 -56.19 42.14
N SER A 65 4.88 -56.53 41.12
CA SER A 65 4.70 -56.05 39.75
C SER A 65 4.02 -57.13 38.92
N ALA A 66 2.98 -56.77 38.18
CA ALA A 66 2.27 -57.70 37.30
C ALA A 66 3.13 -58.21 36.13
N ASP A 67 4.07 -57.39 35.64
CA ASP A 67 5.02 -57.72 34.57
C ASP A 67 6.43 -57.19 34.93
N THR A 68 7.23 -58.08 35.50
CA THR A 68 8.63 -57.79 35.90
C THR A 68 9.56 -57.58 34.72
N THR A 69 9.17 -57.96 33.49
CA THR A 69 9.96 -57.68 32.29
C THR A 69 9.92 -56.20 31.92
N ARG A 70 8.94 -55.45 32.43
CA ARG A 70 8.80 -54.00 32.21
C ARG A 70 9.33 -53.21 33.38
N ALA A 71 8.85 -53.47 34.60
CA ALA A 71 9.35 -52.81 35.80
C ALA A 71 9.38 -53.78 36.97
N VAL A 72 10.44 -53.70 37.78
CA VAL A 72 10.58 -54.43 39.03
C VAL A 72 10.38 -53.49 40.20
N VAL A 73 9.82 -53.98 41.31
CA VAL A 73 9.62 -53.21 42.54
C VAL A 73 10.30 -53.90 43.71
N SER A 74 11.07 -53.15 44.49
CA SER A 74 11.75 -53.66 45.69
C SER A 74 10.79 -53.79 46.88
N ALA A 75 11.24 -54.45 47.95
CA ALA A 75 10.51 -54.50 49.22
C ALA A 75 10.25 -53.12 49.85
N SER A 76 11.06 -52.10 49.48
CA SER A 76 10.85 -50.73 49.94
C SER A 76 9.88 -49.93 49.06
N GLY A 77 9.33 -50.51 47.99
CA GLY A 77 8.49 -49.81 47.02
C GLY A 77 9.28 -49.03 45.95
N LEU A 78 10.59 -49.25 45.85
CA LEU A 78 11.42 -48.63 44.81
C LEU A 78 11.23 -49.38 43.50
N VAL A 79 10.67 -48.71 42.49
CA VAL A 79 10.41 -49.24 41.17
C VAL A 79 11.57 -48.94 40.23
N SER A 80 12.09 -49.94 39.53
CA SER A 80 13.13 -49.80 38.50
C SER A 80 12.57 -50.15 37.12
N GLY A 81 12.78 -49.25 36.15
CA GLY A 81 12.36 -49.48 34.76
C GLY A 81 13.32 -50.41 34.02
N VAL A 82 12.80 -51.51 33.48
CA VAL A 82 13.57 -52.54 32.77
C VAL A 82 13.33 -52.49 31.26
N ARG A 83 12.07 -52.33 30.83
CA ARG A 83 11.69 -52.26 29.41
C ARG A 83 10.49 -51.33 29.22
N LEU A 84 10.48 -50.61 28.08
CA LEU A 84 9.40 -49.69 27.73
C LEU A 84 8.01 -50.35 27.77
N GLY A 85 7.01 -49.58 28.18
CA GLY A 85 5.61 -49.98 28.26
C GLY A 85 5.03 -49.90 29.67
N ALA A 86 3.88 -50.50 29.91
CA ALA A 86 3.13 -50.35 31.16
C ALA A 86 3.01 -51.67 31.93
N THR A 87 3.07 -51.60 33.26
CA THR A 87 2.74 -52.67 34.19
C THR A 87 2.02 -52.09 35.40
N ASP A 88 1.18 -52.88 36.05
CA ASP A 88 0.56 -52.50 37.30
C ASP A 88 1.40 -52.94 38.50
N ILE A 89 1.42 -52.12 39.53
CA ILE A 89 2.06 -52.40 40.81
C ILE A 89 1.00 -52.42 41.91
N THR A 90 1.04 -53.46 42.74
CA THR A 90 0.15 -53.62 43.91
C THR A 90 0.96 -53.77 45.18
N ALA A 91 0.42 -53.31 46.29
CA ALA A 91 0.99 -53.49 47.62
C ALA A 91 -0.02 -54.22 48.53
N ARG A 92 0.43 -55.28 49.19
CA ARG A 92 -0.34 -56.05 50.17
C ARG A 92 0.15 -55.73 51.58
N ALA A 93 -0.77 -55.41 52.49
CA ALA A 93 -0.39 -55.07 53.86
C ALA A 93 0.06 -56.30 54.64
N VAL A 94 1.16 -56.16 55.38
CA VAL A 94 1.71 -57.14 56.32
C VAL A 94 1.76 -56.49 57.70
N VAL A 95 1.14 -57.11 58.70
CA VAL A 95 1.05 -56.56 60.07
C VAL A 95 1.86 -57.45 61.00
N ASN A 96 2.87 -56.89 61.67
CA ASN A 96 3.80 -57.59 62.57
C ASN A 96 4.38 -58.88 61.96
N GLY A 97 4.74 -58.82 60.67
CA GLY A 97 5.29 -59.95 59.92
C GLY A 97 4.26 -60.97 59.40
N THR A 98 2.97 -60.76 59.64
CA THR A 98 1.89 -61.64 59.15
C THR A 98 1.16 -61.00 57.97
N PRO A 99 1.16 -61.61 56.77
CA PRO A 99 0.49 -61.04 55.60
C PRO A 99 -1.04 -61.05 55.73
N THR A 100 -1.69 -59.92 55.41
CA THR A 100 -3.17 -59.78 55.45
C THR A 100 -3.82 -60.18 54.12
N SER A 101 -5.14 -60.24 54.01
CA SER A 101 -5.83 -60.39 52.71
C SER A 101 -6.01 -59.07 51.95
N VAL A 102 -5.62 -57.93 52.54
CA VAL A 102 -5.89 -56.61 51.96
C VAL A 102 -4.75 -56.19 51.03
N THR A 103 -5.10 -56.02 49.76
CA THR A 103 -4.21 -55.55 48.69
C THR A 103 -4.71 -54.23 48.15
N SER A 104 -3.80 -53.36 47.72
CA SER A 104 -4.17 -52.12 47.04
C SER A 104 -4.87 -52.36 45.71
N SER A 105 -5.58 -51.36 45.20
CA SER A 105 -5.89 -51.32 43.78
C SER A 105 -4.59 -51.31 42.95
N ALA A 106 -4.67 -51.76 41.70
CA ALA A 106 -3.57 -51.67 40.74
C ALA A 106 -3.14 -50.21 40.55
N HIS A 107 -1.84 -49.94 40.74
CA HIS A 107 -1.23 -48.64 40.47
C HIS A 107 -0.46 -48.71 39.15
N PRO A 108 -0.94 -48.07 38.08
CA PRO A 108 -0.31 -48.20 36.77
C PRO A 108 1.02 -47.47 36.74
N VAL A 109 2.07 -48.17 36.31
CA VAL A 109 3.40 -47.59 36.08
C VAL A 109 3.79 -47.79 34.61
N ARG A 110 4.22 -46.70 33.97
CA ARG A 110 4.72 -46.72 32.60
C ARG A 110 6.20 -46.41 32.57
N VAL A 111 6.98 -47.33 32.00
CA VAL A 111 8.39 -47.12 31.70
C VAL A 111 8.52 -46.34 30.41
N ARG A 112 9.19 -45.19 30.47
CA ARG A 112 9.41 -44.31 29.32
C ARG A 112 10.88 -44.00 29.07
N ILE A 113 11.21 -43.53 27.88
CA ILE A 113 12.52 -42.86 27.66
C ILE A 113 12.64 -41.62 28.56
N ALA A 114 13.86 -41.20 28.86
CA ALA A 114 14.11 -40.01 29.68
C ALA A 114 14.13 -38.72 28.85
N ALA A 115 14.72 -38.78 27.65
CA ALA A 115 14.87 -37.62 26.77
C ALA A 115 14.97 -38.03 25.29
N ILE A 116 14.89 -37.04 24.41
CA ILE A 116 15.23 -37.16 22.99
C ILE A 116 16.29 -36.09 22.70
N VAL A 117 17.39 -36.47 22.09
CA VAL A 117 18.41 -35.53 21.62
C VAL A 117 18.19 -35.27 20.14
N VAL A 118 17.93 -34.01 19.76
CA VAL A 118 17.76 -33.60 18.36
C VAL A 118 19.06 -33.00 17.84
N THR A 119 19.54 -33.48 16.68
CA THR A 119 20.72 -32.97 16.01
C THR A 119 20.39 -32.46 14.59
N PRO A 120 21.03 -31.39 14.10
CA PRO A 120 21.95 -30.52 14.84
C PRO A 120 21.22 -29.66 15.89
N VAL A 121 21.87 -29.38 17.01
CA VAL A 121 21.35 -28.49 18.07
C VAL A 121 21.32 -27.02 17.66
N SER A 122 22.21 -26.65 16.73
CA SER A 122 22.32 -25.32 16.13
C SER A 122 22.26 -25.43 14.60
N PRO A 123 21.07 -25.65 14.03
CA PRO A 123 20.90 -25.78 12.57
C PRO A 123 21.27 -24.47 11.86
N ALA A 124 21.77 -24.59 10.62
CA ALA A 124 21.95 -23.44 9.76
C ALA A 124 20.59 -22.82 9.39
N ALA A 125 20.56 -21.51 9.17
CA ALA A 125 19.34 -20.85 8.72
C ALA A 125 19.00 -21.22 7.29
N LEU A 126 17.71 -21.39 7.01
CA LEU A 126 17.17 -21.58 5.66
C LEU A 126 16.92 -20.21 5.03
N ASN A 127 17.44 -19.99 3.82
CA ASN A 127 17.58 -18.64 3.24
C ASN A 127 16.79 -18.41 1.93
N PHE A 128 16.15 -19.43 1.38
CA PHE A 128 15.32 -19.35 0.19
C PHE A 128 14.22 -20.42 0.24
N VAL A 129 13.20 -20.30 -0.63
CA VAL A 129 12.11 -21.30 -0.68
C VAL A 129 12.64 -22.63 -1.20
N GLY A 130 12.27 -23.73 -0.53
CA GLY A 130 12.76 -25.05 -0.86
C GLY A 130 14.13 -25.40 -0.27
N ASP A 131 14.80 -24.46 0.43
CA ASP A 131 16.01 -24.75 1.21
C ASP A 131 15.71 -25.80 2.29
N THR A 132 16.69 -26.65 2.63
CA THR A 132 16.46 -27.82 3.49
C THR A 132 17.48 -28.01 4.61
N GLN A 133 17.00 -28.52 5.75
CA GLN A 133 17.83 -28.96 6.87
C GLN A 133 17.35 -30.34 7.33
N ARG A 134 18.27 -31.29 7.44
CA ARG A 134 17.95 -32.61 8.00
C ARG A 134 18.16 -32.62 9.50
N PHE A 135 17.19 -33.16 10.24
CA PHE A 135 17.28 -33.44 11.66
C PHE A 135 17.32 -34.95 11.93
N ALA A 136 18.01 -35.33 13.00
CA ALA A 136 17.97 -36.67 13.57
C ALA A 136 17.56 -36.58 15.04
N GLY A 137 16.78 -37.55 15.51
CA GLY A 137 16.33 -37.64 16.90
C GLY A 137 16.81 -38.94 17.51
N GLU A 138 17.45 -38.87 18.67
CA GLU A 138 18.02 -40.01 19.37
C GLU A 138 17.44 -40.10 20.79
N PRO A 139 16.50 -41.05 21.03
CA PRO A 139 15.96 -41.30 22.35
C PRO A 139 17.03 -41.79 23.33
N ARG A 140 16.95 -41.33 24.57
CA ARG A 140 17.92 -41.60 25.64
C ARG A 140 17.23 -42.17 26.87
N ASP A 141 17.84 -43.16 27.50
CA ASP A 141 17.41 -43.68 28.80
C ASP A 141 17.84 -42.76 29.97
N ALA A 142 17.59 -43.17 31.22
CA ALA A 142 17.93 -42.36 32.39
C ALA A 142 19.44 -42.11 32.58
N GLN A 143 20.29 -42.90 31.94
CA GLN A 143 21.76 -42.80 31.98
C GLN A 143 22.32 -42.04 30.77
N GLY A 144 21.48 -41.61 29.84
CA GLY A 144 21.93 -40.94 28.61
C GLY A 144 22.40 -41.92 27.53
N VAL A 145 22.09 -43.21 27.64
CA VAL A 145 22.40 -44.21 26.62
C VAL A 145 21.31 -44.22 25.56
N ALA A 146 21.70 -44.41 24.29
CA ALA A 146 20.79 -44.43 23.15
C ALA A 146 19.81 -45.61 23.21
N VAL A 147 18.54 -45.36 22.91
CA VAL A 147 17.48 -46.38 22.84
C VAL A 147 17.06 -46.56 21.38
N PRO A 148 17.66 -47.50 20.63
CA PRO A 148 17.39 -47.68 19.20
C PRO A 148 16.02 -48.33 18.95
N GLY A 149 15.54 -48.25 17.71
CA GLY A 149 14.31 -48.92 17.25
C GLY A 149 13.02 -48.14 17.51
N LEU A 150 13.10 -46.96 18.13
CA LEU A 150 11.95 -46.08 18.30
C LEU A 150 11.77 -45.16 17.08
N THR A 151 10.54 -45.07 16.59
CA THR A 151 10.19 -44.14 15.49
C THR A 151 9.96 -42.74 16.06
N ILE A 152 10.62 -41.75 15.47
CA ILE A 152 10.43 -40.33 15.81
C ILE A 152 9.29 -39.75 14.97
N THR A 153 8.33 -39.13 15.65
CA THR A 153 7.31 -38.29 15.01
C THR A 153 7.79 -36.86 15.02
N TRP A 154 7.99 -36.27 13.84
CA TRP A 154 8.42 -34.89 13.68
C TRP A 154 7.23 -33.95 13.54
N SER A 155 7.34 -32.76 14.12
CA SER A 155 6.41 -31.66 13.87
C SER A 155 7.11 -30.31 13.93
N SER A 156 6.48 -29.30 13.32
CA SER A 156 6.93 -27.91 13.33
C SER A 156 5.89 -27.04 14.04
N THR A 157 6.33 -26.03 14.77
CA THR A 157 5.40 -25.05 15.39
C THR A 157 4.89 -24.00 14.41
N ASP A 158 5.38 -23.98 13.18
CA ASP A 158 5.00 -22.98 12.19
C ASP A 158 4.95 -23.53 10.76
N THR A 159 4.02 -23.00 9.97
CA THR A 159 3.81 -23.37 8.56
C THR A 159 4.91 -22.88 7.62
N ALA A 160 5.79 -21.98 8.06
CA ALA A 160 7.01 -21.59 7.36
C ALA A 160 7.98 -22.75 7.11
N LEU A 161 7.87 -23.82 7.91
CA LEU A 161 8.74 -24.99 7.87
C LEU A 161 7.88 -26.24 7.80
N ALA A 162 7.92 -26.93 6.66
CA ALA A 162 7.43 -28.30 6.57
C ALA A 162 8.52 -29.25 7.07
N ILE A 163 8.15 -30.33 7.76
CA ILE A 163 9.11 -31.38 8.16
C ILE A 163 8.53 -32.76 7.85
N ALA A 164 9.27 -33.55 7.08
CA ALA A 164 8.88 -34.90 6.71
C ALA A 164 9.15 -35.91 7.84
N ALA A 165 8.55 -37.10 7.75
CA ALA A 165 8.79 -38.20 8.70
C ALA A 165 10.26 -38.65 8.77
N SER A 166 11.04 -38.38 7.71
CA SER A 166 12.49 -38.62 7.66
C SER A 166 13.32 -37.63 8.47
N GLY A 167 12.71 -36.58 9.03
CA GLY A 167 13.39 -35.46 9.68
C GLY A 167 13.92 -34.40 8.72
N LEU A 168 13.63 -34.51 7.41
CA LEU A 168 13.98 -33.46 6.44
C LEU A 168 13.01 -32.29 6.56
N ALA A 169 13.51 -31.15 7.03
CA ALA A 169 12.78 -29.90 7.10
C ALA A 169 13.02 -29.07 5.83
N THR A 170 11.98 -28.42 5.32
CA THR A 170 12.00 -27.63 4.08
C THR A 170 11.34 -26.28 4.31
N ALA A 171 12.00 -25.20 3.87
CA ALA A 171 11.44 -23.86 3.90
C ALA A 171 10.28 -23.72 2.91
N VAL A 172 9.14 -23.23 3.39
CA VAL A 172 7.92 -23.06 2.59
C VAL A 172 7.73 -21.58 2.24
N ARG A 173 7.20 -21.32 1.03
CA ARG A 173 6.86 -19.96 0.57
C ARG A 173 5.86 -19.30 1.52
N ARG A 174 6.14 -18.05 1.90
CA ARG A 174 5.30 -17.25 2.81
C ARG A 174 4.72 -16.05 2.11
N THR A 175 3.80 -15.34 2.77
CA THR A 175 3.28 -14.04 2.33
C THR A 175 4.11 -12.85 2.83
N ASN A 176 5.07 -13.09 3.73
CA ASN A 176 5.99 -12.09 4.27
C ASN A 176 7.41 -12.68 4.30
N ALA A 177 8.39 -11.90 3.85
CA ALA A 177 9.81 -12.23 3.78
C ALA A 177 10.55 -12.27 5.14
N GLY A 178 9.96 -11.68 6.18
CA GLY A 178 10.61 -11.52 7.49
C GLY A 178 11.14 -12.84 8.05
N GLY A 179 12.33 -12.83 8.64
CA GLY A 179 12.90 -14.02 9.27
C GLY A 179 12.09 -14.46 10.49
N ARG A 180 11.89 -15.78 10.65
CA ARG A 180 11.16 -16.36 11.78
C ARG A 180 11.93 -17.55 12.36
N ASN A 181 12.09 -17.58 13.68
CA ASN A 181 12.55 -18.77 14.37
C ASN A 181 11.39 -19.76 14.51
N VAL A 182 11.55 -20.93 13.91
CA VAL A 182 10.59 -22.02 13.94
C VAL A 182 11.12 -23.13 14.83
N ARG A 183 10.28 -23.65 15.73
CA ARG A 183 10.67 -24.71 16.64
C ARG A 183 10.37 -26.08 16.00
N VAL A 184 11.38 -26.94 16.01
CA VAL A 184 11.28 -28.33 15.56
C VAL A 184 10.98 -29.18 16.79
N ARG A 185 10.04 -30.12 16.64
CA ARG A 185 9.65 -31.04 17.71
C ARG A 185 9.86 -32.48 17.26
N ALA A 186 10.53 -33.25 18.10
CA ALA A 186 10.69 -34.68 17.96
C ALA A 186 9.93 -35.37 19.09
N THR A 187 8.96 -36.22 18.75
CA THR A 187 8.14 -36.92 19.73
C THR A 187 8.25 -38.42 19.54
N THR A 188 8.53 -39.16 20.62
CA THR A 188 8.39 -40.61 20.66
C THR A 188 8.13 -41.07 22.09
N ASP A 189 7.45 -42.20 22.25
CA ASP A 189 7.06 -42.75 23.56
C ASP A 189 6.39 -41.73 24.51
N GLY A 190 5.66 -40.76 23.95
CA GLY A 190 5.00 -39.68 24.70
C GLY A 190 5.95 -38.62 25.28
N VAL A 191 7.26 -38.73 25.02
CA VAL A 191 8.25 -37.69 25.33
C VAL A 191 8.45 -36.82 24.09
N THR A 192 8.56 -35.51 24.28
CA THR A 192 8.78 -34.55 23.20
C THR A 192 9.99 -33.69 23.51
N ASP A 193 11.00 -33.71 22.63
CA ASP A 193 11.98 -32.63 22.58
C ASP A 193 11.40 -31.47 21.77
N SER A 194 11.59 -30.28 22.30
CA SER A 194 11.12 -29.02 21.74
C SER A 194 12.22 -27.98 21.89
N SER A 195 13.49 -28.37 22.03
CA SER A 195 14.59 -27.46 22.37
C SER A 195 15.16 -26.74 21.15
N VAL A 196 15.16 -27.40 19.98
CA VAL A 196 15.77 -26.88 18.75
C VAL A 196 14.88 -25.87 18.03
N GLN A 197 15.49 -24.77 17.58
CA GLN A 197 14.88 -23.78 16.70
C GLN A 197 15.75 -23.56 15.46
N ILE A 198 15.12 -23.28 14.32
CA ILE A 198 15.77 -22.94 13.06
C ILE A 198 15.22 -21.61 12.54
N LEU A 199 16.12 -20.74 12.05
CA LEU A 199 15.74 -19.48 11.42
C LEU A 199 15.36 -19.74 9.96
N VAL A 200 14.13 -19.39 9.58
CA VAL A 200 13.63 -19.47 8.20
C VAL A 200 13.42 -18.06 7.68
N ARG A 201 14.08 -17.68 6.58
CA ARG A 201 13.93 -16.38 5.90
C ARG A 201 14.11 -16.53 4.39
N GLN A 202 13.69 -15.54 3.62
CA GLN A 202 14.11 -15.40 2.22
C GLN A 202 15.10 -14.25 2.12
N ILE A 203 16.31 -14.52 1.60
CA ILE A 203 17.32 -13.51 1.37
C ILE A 203 17.25 -13.07 -0.10
N PRO A 204 17.08 -11.77 -0.36
CA PRO A 204 17.18 -11.22 -1.70
C PRO A 204 18.56 -11.41 -2.30
N VAL A 205 18.59 -11.77 -3.57
CA VAL A 205 19.81 -11.85 -4.39
C VAL A 205 19.69 -11.07 -5.69
N ALA A 206 18.47 -10.88 -6.17
CA ALA A 206 18.19 -10.16 -7.41
C ALA A 206 16.91 -9.33 -7.28
N VAL A 207 16.81 -8.32 -8.14
CA VAL A 207 15.60 -7.53 -8.30
C VAL A 207 15.43 -7.19 -9.78
N HIS A 208 14.18 -7.22 -10.24
CA HIS A 208 13.78 -6.81 -11.59
C HIS A 208 12.60 -5.85 -11.53
N LEU A 209 12.42 -5.05 -12.57
CA LEU A 209 11.23 -4.20 -12.71
C LEU A 209 10.16 -4.92 -13.53
N ASN A 210 8.90 -4.68 -13.15
CA ASN A 210 7.72 -5.04 -13.93
C ASN A 210 6.87 -3.77 -14.18
N PRO A 211 6.75 -3.29 -15.42
CA PRO A 211 7.35 -3.86 -16.62
C PRO A 211 8.88 -3.69 -16.65
N SER A 212 9.56 -4.51 -17.44
CA SER A 212 11.02 -4.41 -17.66
C SER A 212 11.40 -3.33 -18.68
N THR A 213 10.42 -2.82 -19.42
CA THR A 213 10.56 -1.69 -20.36
C THR A 213 9.41 -0.72 -20.12
N PHE A 214 9.71 0.58 -20.18
CA PHE A 214 8.70 1.63 -19.98
C PHE A 214 8.36 2.32 -21.30
N PRO A 215 7.09 2.69 -21.51
CA PRO A 215 6.70 3.49 -22.66
C PRO A 215 7.20 4.93 -22.50
N THR A 216 7.38 5.62 -23.63
CA THR A 216 7.54 7.08 -23.64
C THR A 216 6.25 7.75 -23.19
N LEU A 217 6.36 8.64 -22.20
CA LEU A 217 5.25 9.46 -21.74
C LEU A 217 5.12 10.68 -22.67
N ALA A 218 4.03 10.72 -23.41
CA ALA A 218 3.72 11.71 -24.44
C ALA A 218 3.02 12.98 -23.90
N SER A 219 2.78 13.08 -22.59
CA SER A 219 2.16 14.25 -21.97
C SER A 219 2.64 14.45 -20.54
N LEU A 220 2.75 15.70 -20.08
CA LEU A 220 3.04 15.96 -18.66
C LEU A 220 1.87 15.50 -17.81
N GLY A 221 2.14 14.91 -16.66
CA GLY A 221 1.12 14.27 -15.82
C GLY A 221 0.69 12.87 -16.28
N GLN A 222 1.09 12.41 -17.49
CA GLN A 222 0.91 11.00 -17.87
C GLN A 222 1.73 10.12 -16.93
N SER A 223 1.25 8.89 -16.72
CA SER A 223 1.86 7.97 -15.79
C SER A 223 1.91 6.53 -16.27
N VAL A 224 2.83 5.78 -15.69
CA VAL A 224 2.91 4.32 -15.81
C VAL A 224 3.12 3.71 -14.42
N ASN A 225 2.57 2.52 -14.19
CA ASN A 225 2.80 1.76 -12.97
C ASN A 225 4.08 0.94 -13.10
N ALA A 226 4.84 0.85 -12.02
CA ALA A 226 6.03 0.03 -11.91
C ALA A 226 5.97 -0.78 -10.61
N ALA A 227 6.35 -2.05 -10.67
CA ALA A 227 6.57 -2.91 -9.51
C ALA A 227 8.01 -3.40 -9.50
N CYS A 228 8.58 -3.56 -8.31
CA CYS A 228 9.85 -4.26 -8.16
C CYS A 228 9.56 -5.71 -7.75
N VAL A 229 10.21 -6.64 -8.46
CA VAL A 229 10.12 -8.07 -8.22
C VAL A 229 11.45 -8.51 -7.64
N VAL A 230 11.47 -8.75 -6.34
CA VAL A 230 12.66 -9.15 -5.59
C VAL A 230 12.70 -10.68 -5.54
N LEU A 231 13.86 -11.28 -5.82
CA LEU A 231 14.03 -12.73 -5.95
C LEU A 231 15.07 -13.25 -4.94
N ASP A 232 14.86 -14.47 -4.44
CA ASP A 232 15.86 -15.23 -3.69
C ASP A 232 16.77 -16.08 -4.60
N SER A 233 17.71 -16.82 -4.01
CA SER A 233 18.68 -17.65 -4.76
C SER A 233 18.06 -18.84 -5.50
N ALA A 234 16.82 -19.21 -5.21
CA ALA A 234 16.06 -20.19 -5.98
C ALA A 234 15.25 -19.55 -7.11
N ASN A 235 15.41 -18.24 -7.35
CA ASN A 235 14.63 -17.46 -8.31
C ASN A 235 13.14 -17.35 -7.93
N ASP A 236 12.81 -17.56 -6.65
CA ASP A 236 11.47 -17.38 -6.11
C ASP A 236 11.25 -15.92 -5.69
N THR A 237 10.05 -15.40 -5.97
CA THR A 237 9.68 -14.04 -5.57
C THR A 237 9.59 -13.92 -4.05
N ILE A 238 10.21 -12.87 -3.51
CA ILE A 238 10.09 -12.44 -2.12
C ILE A 238 8.85 -11.52 -2.01
N PRO A 239 7.76 -11.97 -1.38
CA PRO A 239 6.50 -11.25 -1.40
C PRO A 239 6.52 -10.03 -0.49
N ASN A 240 5.81 -8.98 -0.93
CA ASN A 240 5.67 -7.71 -0.21
C ASN A 240 7.00 -7.02 0.14
N HIS A 241 8.05 -7.32 -0.62
CA HIS A 241 9.34 -6.67 -0.44
C HIS A 241 9.28 -5.23 -0.97
N SER A 242 9.48 -4.25 -0.10
CA SER A 242 9.55 -2.84 -0.52
C SER A 242 10.88 -2.56 -1.21
N CYS A 243 10.85 -1.67 -2.21
CA CYS A 243 12.06 -1.14 -2.84
C CYS A 243 12.11 0.37 -2.68
N GLY A 244 13.34 0.88 -2.53
CA GLY A 244 13.64 2.30 -2.66
C GLY A 244 13.58 2.72 -4.13
N TRP A 245 12.62 3.57 -4.48
CA TRP A 245 12.48 4.13 -5.82
C TRP A 245 13.19 5.48 -5.90
N SER A 246 14.05 5.63 -6.90
CA SER A 246 14.85 6.84 -7.07
C SER A 246 15.14 7.13 -8.54
N ILE A 247 15.42 8.41 -8.82
CA ILE A 247 16.04 8.85 -10.07
C ILE A 247 17.54 8.83 -9.81
N THR A 248 18.30 8.27 -10.75
CA THR A 248 19.76 8.27 -10.71
C THR A 248 20.31 9.28 -11.71
N GLY A 249 21.42 9.93 -11.38
CA GLY A 249 22.04 10.97 -12.23
C GLY A 249 21.50 12.39 -12.02
N THR A 250 21.70 13.25 -13.01
CA THR A 250 21.46 14.70 -12.92
C THR A 250 20.06 15.13 -13.37
N ASP A 251 19.28 14.24 -13.99
CA ASP A 251 17.98 14.53 -14.60
C ASP A 251 16.83 14.60 -13.60
N SER A 252 17.09 15.26 -12.47
CA SER A 252 16.10 15.47 -11.41
C SER A 252 14.89 16.24 -11.94
N GLY A 253 13.69 15.76 -11.59
CA GLY A 253 12.42 16.41 -11.96
C GLY A 253 11.84 16.07 -13.32
N VAL A 254 12.44 15.15 -14.10
CA VAL A 254 11.80 14.61 -15.32
C VAL A 254 10.56 13.76 -14.98
N VAL A 255 10.65 12.94 -13.93
CA VAL A 255 9.54 12.15 -13.40
C VAL A 255 9.41 12.30 -11.88
N THR A 256 8.28 11.86 -11.32
CA THR A 256 8.06 11.70 -9.87
C THR A 256 7.44 10.34 -9.58
N PHE A 257 7.74 9.79 -8.40
CA PHE A 257 7.14 8.56 -7.88
C PHE A 257 5.99 8.91 -6.92
N SER A 258 4.91 8.13 -6.93
CA SER A 258 3.82 8.30 -5.94
C SER A 258 4.25 7.90 -4.52
N THR A 259 5.21 6.98 -4.41
CA THR A 259 5.88 6.57 -3.18
C THR A 259 7.32 6.18 -3.50
N ASN A 260 8.24 6.51 -2.59
CA ASN A 260 9.67 6.21 -2.73
C ASN A 260 10.08 4.91 -2.03
N ASN A 261 9.20 4.28 -1.23
CA ASN A 261 9.51 3.04 -0.52
C ASN A 261 8.30 2.11 -0.50
N ALA A 262 8.20 1.23 -1.51
CA ALA A 262 7.06 0.31 -1.68
C ALA A 262 7.40 -0.80 -2.69
N PRO A 263 6.65 -1.92 -2.70
CA PRO A 263 6.79 -2.95 -3.74
C PRO A 263 6.37 -2.46 -5.13
N ALA A 264 5.54 -1.41 -5.20
CA ALA A 264 5.11 -0.79 -6.44
C ALA A 264 4.94 0.73 -6.29
N THR A 265 5.07 1.46 -7.39
CA THR A 265 4.93 2.91 -7.46
C THR A 265 4.32 3.35 -8.79
N ARG A 266 3.71 4.53 -8.82
CA ARG A 266 3.27 5.19 -10.05
C ARG A 266 4.29 6.24 -10.45
N ILE A 267 4.90 6.08 -11.62
CA ILE A 267 5.85 7.02 -12.21
C ILE A 267 5.06 8.03 -13.05
N THR A 268 5.23 9.33 -12.79
CA THR A 268 4.49 10.41 -13.47
C THR A 268 5.46 11.38 -14.14
N GLY A 269 5.25 11.68 -15.43
CA GLY A 269 6.05 12.65 -16.17
C GLY A 269 5.81 14.09 -15.70
N ARG A 270 6.88 14.87 -15.53
CA ARG A 270 6.84 16.25 -15.02
C ARG A 270 7.55 17.26 -15.92
N LYS A 271 8.54 16.81 -16.68
CA LYS A 271 9.31 17.64 -17.61
C LYS A 271 9.77 16.78 -18.77
N ASN A 272 9.84 17.34 -19.97
CA ASN A 272 10.47 16.68 -21.11
C ASN A 272 11.94 16.35 -20.80
N GLY A 273 12.34 15.14 -21.15
CA GLY A 273 13.69 14.66 -20.90
C GLY A 273 13.71 13.17 -20.67
N ASP A 274 14.90 12.72 -20.31
CA ASP A 274 15.23 11.33 -20.06
C ASP A 274 15.53 11.16 -18.59
N ALA A 275 15.05 10.08 -17.97
CA ALA A 275 15.31 9.78 -16.58
C ALA A 275 15.81 8.36 -16.41
N ASN A 276 17.00 8.21 -15.85
CA ASN A 276 17.45 6.94 -15.30
C ASN A 276 16.73 6.73 -13.96
N ILE A 277 16.06 5.60 -13.83
CA ILE A 277 15.34 5.22 -12.62
C ILE A 277 15.95 3.96 -12.03
N GLN A 278 15.79 3.79 -10.73
CA GLN A 278 16.29 2.62 -10.03
C GLN A 278 15.31 2.18 -8.94
N ALA A 279 15.05 0.88 -8.86
CA ALA A 279 14.48 0.24 -7.68
C ALA A 279 15.56 -0.49 -6.91
N THR A 280 15.77 -0.13 -5.65
CA THR A 280 16.77 -0.70 -4.76
C THR A 280 16.08 -1.57 -3.72
N ALA A 281 16.31 -2.89 -3.75
CA ALA A 281 15.83 -3.80 -2.72
C ALA A 281 16.75 -3.77 -1.49
N PHE A 282 18.07 -3.77 -1.72
CA PHE A 282 19.14 -3.63 -0.72
C PHE A 282 20.28 -2.80 -1.29
N ALA A 283 21.20 -2.32 -0.44
CA ALA A 283 22.28 -1.41 -0.84
C ALA A 283 23.06 -1.87 -2.09
N SER A 284 23.24 -3.19 -2.29
CA SER A 284 23.92 -3.78 -3.45
C SER A 284 22.99 -4.47 -4.47
N ILE A 285 21.68 -4.51 -4.21
CA ILE A 285 20.71 -5.25 -5.03
C ILE A 285 19.70 -4.24 -5.57
N PHE A 286 19.90 -3.84 -6.83
CA PHE A 286 19.09 -2.83 -7.49
C PHE A 286 18.83 -3.17 -8.96
N ALA A 287 17.72 -2.65 -9.49
CA ALA A 287 17.31 -2.77 -10.89
C ALA A 287 17.29 -1.38 -11.53
N PRO A 288 18.30 -1.03 -12.35
CA PRO A 288 18.28 0.21 -13.12
C PRO A 288 17.34 0.06 -14.32
N ASN A 289 16.74 1.16 -14.74
CA ASN A 289 15.94 1.26 -15.96
C ASN A 289 15.86 2.72 -16.41
N PHE A 290 15.08 2.97 -17.45
CA PHE A 290 15.02 4.24 -18.13
C PHE A 290 13.59 4.59 -18.51
N ILE A 291 13.23 5.86 -18.41
CA ILE A 291 11.94 6.38 -18.86
C ILE A 291 12.12 7.70 -19.60
N GLN A 292 11.36 7.86 -20.68
CA GLN A 292 11.37 9.06 -21.50
C GLN A 292 10.08 9.83 -21.34
N VAL A 293 10.21 11.15 -21.24
CA VAL A 293 9.09 12.09 -21.34
C VAL A 293 9.33 12.95 -22.57
N ARG A 294 8.41 12.87 -23.53
CA ARG A 294 8.43 13.61 -24.80
C ARG A 294 7.02 14.06 -25.12
N GLN A 295 6.64 15.24 -24.65
CA GLN A 295 5.32 15.83 -24.96
C GLN A 295 5.04 15.80 -26.46
N ALA A 296 3.88 15.28 -26.84
CA ALA A 296 3.38 15.27 -28.21
C ALA A 296 2.23 16.25 -28.36
N ALA A 297 2.15 16.92 -29.51
CA ALA A 297 1.06 17.83 -29.83
C ALA A 297 -0.27 17.06 -29.94
N ALA A 298 -1.22 17.38 -29.08
CA ALA A 298 -2.58 16.83 -29.10
C ALA A 298 -3.64 17.89 -29.46
N ARG A 299 -3.33 19.17 -29.28
CA ARG A 299 -4.20 20.28 -29.65
C ARG A 299 -3.38 21.50 -30.06
N VAL A 300 -3.80 22.15 -31.13
CA VAL A 300 -3.31 23.49 -31.53
C VAL A 300 -4.46 24.47 -31.28
N VAL A 301 -4.14 25.68 -30.82
CA VAL A 301 -5.09 26.78 -30.68
C VAL A 301 -4.50 28.01 -31.35
N LEU A 302 -5.27 28.62 -32.25
CA LEU A 302 -4.94 29.89 -32.88
C LEU A 302 -5.45 31.06 -32.07
N HIS A 303 -4.58 32.05 -31.91
CA HIS A 303 -4.93 33.37 -31.39
C HIS A 303 -4.64 34.43 -32.44
N PRO A 304 -5.48 35.46 -32.60
CA PRO A 304 -6.68 35.72 -31.82
C PRO A 304 -7.79 34.67 -32.08
N THR A 305 -8.39 34.15 -31.02
CA THR A 305 -9.45 33.14 -31.05
C THR A 305 -10.65 33.74 -31.77
N THR A 306 -10.98 33.22 -32.94
CA THR A 306 -12.16 33.72 -33.65
C THR A 306 -13.43 33.22 -32.97
N LEU A 307 -14.36 34.15 -32.73
CA LEU A 307 -15.71 33.79 -32.29
C LEU A 307 -16.61 33.45 -33.49
N ASP A 308 -16.26 33.96 -34.68
CA ASP A 308 -16.94 33.71 -35.95
C ASP A 308 -15.98 34.03 -37.12
N THR A 309 -15.70 35.32 -37.38
CA THR A 309 -14.83 35.76 -38.48
C THR A 309 -13.88 36.88 -38.04
N SER A 310 -12.58 36.72 -38.32
CA SER A 310 -11.62 37.81 -38.27
C SER A 310 -11.72 38.65 -39.55
N GLN A 311 -11.79 39.98 -39.41
CA GLN A 311 -11.81 40.89 -40.55
C GLN A 311 -10.51 41.67 -40.66
N ILE A 312 -9.91 41.62 -41.85
CA ILE A 312 -8.72 42.39 -42.23
C ILE A 312 -9.05 43.29 -43.41
N VAL A 313 -8.50 44.51 -43.43
CA VAL A 313 -8.69 45.43 -44.55
C VAL A 313 -7.73 45.06 -45.69
N VAL A 314 -8.15 45.25 -46.94
CA VAL A 314 -7.27 45.08 -48.12
C VAL A 314 -5.92 45.80 -47.94
N ASN A 315 -4.83 45.12 -48.33
CA ASN A 315 -3.45 45.58 -48.16
C ASN A 315 -2.98 45.82 -46.71
N ASP A 316 -3.78 45.48 -45.70
CA ASP A 316 -3.38 45.51 -44.29
C ASP A 316 -2.77 44.16 -43.88
N SER A 317 -2.25 44.09 -42.66
CA SER A 317 -1.76 42.86 -42.07
C SER A 317 -2.30 42.60 -40.66
N MET A 318 -2.31 41.34 -40.26
CA MET A 318 -2.61 40.93 -38.90
C MET A 318 -1.68 39.79 -38.48
N ARG A 319 -1.58 39.53 -37.18
CA ARG A 319 -0.75 38.46 -36.64
C ARG A 319 -1.61 37.42 -35.94
N PHE A 320 -1.47 36.17 -36.36
CA PHE A 320 -1.84 35.02 -35.56
C PHE A 320 -0.61 34.52 -34.78
N ILE A 321 -0.87 34.00 -33.58
CA ILE A 321 0.07 33.21 -32.80
C ILE A 321 -0.59 31.88 -32.47
N ASP A 322 0.20 30.83 -32.32
CA ASP A 322 -0.27 29.51 -31.95
C ASP A 322 0.01 29.21 -30.47
N SER A 323 -0.75 28.27 -29.92
CA SER A 323 -0.44 27.60 -28.67
C SER A 323 -0.69 26.11 -28.84
N VAL A 324 0.34 25.30 -28.60
CA VAL A 324 0.29 23.85 -28.75
C VAL A 324 0.22 23.19 -27.38
N PHE A 325 -0.70 22.27 -27.21
CA PHE A 325 -0.94 21.55 -25.94
C PHE A 325 -0.79 20.05 -26.13
N ASP A 326 -0.33 19.36 -25.09
CA ASP A 326 -0.35 17.90 -25.02
C ASP A 326 -1.74 17.38 -24.61
N ALA A 327 -1.89 16.06 -24.50
CA ALA A 327 -3.18 15.42 -24.22
C ALA A 327 -3.71 15.73 -22.79
N ASN A 328 -2.86 16.28 -21.91
CA ASN A 328 -3.22 16.69 -20.55
C ASN A 328 -3.25 18.22 -20.42
N ASP A 329 -3.49 18.93 -21.52
CA ASP A 329 -3.63 20.39 -21.58
C ASP A 329 -2.38 21.17 -21.13
N SER A 330 -1.21 20.54 -21.08
CA SER A 330 0.04 21.25 -20.77
C SER A 330 0.61 21.87 -22.04
N LEU A 331 1.01 23.16 -21.95
CA LEU A 331 1.60 23.89 -23.07
C LEU A 331 2.96 23.29 -23.47
N LEU A 332 3.18 23.12 -24.77
CA LEU A 332 4.47 22.76 -25.35
C LEU A 332 5.24 24.05 -25.67
N SER A 333 6.23 24.38 -24.84
CA SER A 333 7.09 25.55 -25.09
C SER A 333 7.98 25.41 -26.34
N ALA A 334 8.23 24.17 -26.78
CA ALA A 334 8.97 23.86 -28.00
C ALA A 334 8.36 22.58 -28.61
N PRO A 335 7.33 22.70 -29.47
CA PRO A 335 6.64 21.54 -30.02
C PRO A 335 7.62 20.71 -30.89
N PRO A 336 7.66 19.36 -30.74
CA PRO A 336 8.58 18.52 -31.52
C PRO A 336 8.35 18.60 -33.03
N ALA A 337 7.08 18.75 -33.43
CA ALA A 337 6.73 19.09 -34.80
C ALA A 337 6.59 20.61 -34.90
N ALA A 338 7.44 21.22 -35.73
CA ALA A 338 7.33 22.63 -36.05
C ALA A 338 5.93 22.97 -36.58
N ILE A 339 5.45 24.16 -36.24
CA ILE A 339 4.18 24.64 -36.75
C ILE A 339 4.31 24.93 -38.24
N VAL A 340 3.36 24.40 -39.02
CA VAL A 340 3.21 24.70 -40.43
C VAL A 340 1.99 25.60 -40.60
N TRP A 341 2.24 26.80 -41.14
CA TRP A 341 1.21 27.77 -41.48
C TRP A 341 0.80 27.64 -42.93
N SER A 342 -0.49 27.75 -43.21
CA SER A 342 -1.02 27.78 -44.58
C SER A 342 -2.27 28.62 -44.71
N SER A 343 -2.53 29.08 -45.92
CA SER A 343 -3.77 29.73 -46.32
C SER A 343 -4.50 28.82 -47.31
N THR A 344 -5.83 28.70 -47.20
CA THR A 344 -6.60 27.82 -48.10
C THR A 344 -6.89 28.45 -49.46
N THR A 345 -6.82 29.78 -49.57
CA THR A 345 -6.96 30.54 -50.81
C THR A 345 -5.94 31.68 -50.87
N SER A 346 -5.70 32.23 -52.06
CA SER A 346 -4.80 33.37 -52.29
C SER A 346 -5.36 34.73 -51.84
N SER A 347 -6.52 34.78 -51.16
CA SER A 347 -7.12 36.05 -50.70
C SER A 347 -6.25 36.73 -49.63
N ALA A 348 -5.48 35.96 -48.87
CA ALA A 348 -4.43 36.44 -47.98
C ALA A 348 -3.34 35.36 -47.86
N THR A 349 -2.09 35.77 -47.63
CA THR A 349 -0.97 34.85 -47.39
C THR A 349 -0.59 34.86 -45.92
N VAL A 350 0.03 33.78 -45.43
CA VAL A 350 0.56 33.68 -44.07
C VAL A 350 2.00 33.18 -44.12
N ASP A 351 2.89 33.84 -43.38
CA ASP A 351 4.30 33.43 -43.28
C ASP A 351 4.52 32.37 -42.18
N ALA A 352 5.76 31.88 -42.06
CA ALA A 352 6.12 30.88 -41.05
C ALA A 352 5.97 31.35 -39.60
N ASN A 353 5.83 32.67 -39.38
CA ASN A 353 5.64 33.25 -38.07
C ASN A 353 4.15 33.52 -37.78
N GLY A 354 3.21 33.20 -38.67
CA GLY A 354 1.79 33.51 -38.50
C GLY A 354 1.42 34.96 -38.85
N HIS A 355 2.28 35.71 -39.55
CA HIS A 355 1.94 37.03 -40.06
C HIS A 355 1.11 36.90 -41.34
N VAL A 356 -0.13 37.39 -41.29
CA VAL A 356 -1.11 37.31 -42.37
C VAL A 356 -1.16 38.64 -43.12
N THR A 357 -0.97 38.60 -44.43
CA THR A 357 -1.04 39.79 -45.30
C THR A 357 -2.23 39.66 -46.24
N ALA A 358 -3.15 40.62 -46.18
CA ALA A 358 -4.32 40.64 -47.06
C ALA A 358 -3.93 40.94 -48.51
N GLY A 359 -4.59 40.27 -49.44
CA GLY A 359 -4.51 40.61 -50.87
C GLY A 359 -5.14 41.97 -51.18
N SER A 360 -5.05 42.36 -52.45
CA SER A 360 -5.58 43.64 -52.94
C SER A 360 -7.09 43.64 -53.23
N GLY A 361 -7.75 42.48 -53.12
CA GLY A 361 -9.19 42.31 -53.35
C GLY A 361 -9.92 41.73 -52.14
N ALA A 362 -11.23 41.97 -52.07
CA ALA A 362 -12.09 41.35 -51.07
C ALA A 362 -12.17 39.83 -51.30
N GLY A 363 -12.29 39.07 -50.21
CA GLY A 363 -12.30 37.61 -50.28
C GLY A 363 -12.31 36.96 -48.91
N ALA A 364 -12.14 35.65 -48.86
CA ALA A 364 -12.04 34.89 -47.63
C ALA A 364 -11.02 33.76 -47.75
N THR A 365 -10.30 33.49 -46.67
CA THR A 365 -9.34 32.40 -46.57
C THR A 365 -9.35 31.84 -45.16
N PHE A 366 -9.07 30.54 -45.01
CA PHE A 366 -8.75 29.98 -43.71
C PHE A 366 -7.25 30.06 -43.49
N ILE A 367 -6.85 30.60 -42.35
CA ILE A 367 -5.47 30.50 -41.85
C ILE A 367 -5.41 29.27 -40.98
N VAL A 368 -4.54 28.32 -41.35
CA VAL A 368 -4.42 27.02 -40.69
C VAL A 368 -3.03 26.90 -40.07
N ALA A 369 -2.96 26.59 -38.77
CA ALA A 369 -1.73 26.16 -38.11
C ALA A 369 -1.82 24.67 -37.80
N THR A 370 -0.79 23.92 -38.21
CA THR A 370 -0.71 22.47 -38.00
C THR A 370 0.58 22.12 -37.26
N SER A 371 0.49 21.28 -36.22
CA SER A 371 1.63 20.63 -35.56
C SER A 371 1.38 19.13 -35.50
N GLY A 372 2.17 18.37 -36.27
CA GLY A 372 1.95 16.93 -36.44
C GLY A 372 0.58 16.66 -37.07
N THR A 373 -0.27 15.91 -36.36
CA THR A 373 -1.65 15.61 -36.78
C THR A 373 -2.68 16.60 -36.24
N SER A 374 -2.28 17.46 -35.31
CA SER A 374 -3.16 18.45 -34.68
C SER A 374 -3.18 19.73 -35.51
N LYS A 375 -4.35 20.34 -35.68
CA LYS A 375 -4.50 21.60 -36.39
C LYS A 375 -5.63 22.44 -35.81
N ASP A 376 -5.52 23.75 -36.02
CA ASP A 376 -6.60 24.71 -35.82
C ASP A 376 -6.66 25.66 -37.02
N SER A 377 -7.84 26.23 -37.27
CA SER A 377 -8.08 27.09 -38.42
C SER A 377 -9.00 28.25 -38.07
N ALA A 378 -8.65 29.44 -38.53
CA ALA A 378 -9.45 30.64 -38.36
C ALA A 378 -9.89 31.20 -39.71
N LEU A 379 -11.18 31.52 -39.85
CA LEU A 379 -11.70 32.20 -41.03
C LEU A 379 -11.32 33.69 -40.99
N VAL A 380 -10.60 34.13 -42.03
CA VAL A 380 -10.23 35.52 -42.26
C VAL A 380 -10.98 36.03 -43.49
N VAL A 381 -11.74 37.11 -43.29
CA VAL A 381 -12.47 37.82 -44.34
C VAL A 381 -11.73 39.11 -44.65
N ILE A 382 -11.33 39.26 -45.91
CA ILE A 382 -10.69 40.46 -46.44
C ILE A 382 -11.80 41.41 -46.89
N VAL A 383 -11.85 42.60 -46.27
CA VAL A 383 -12.87 43.61 -46.55
C VAL A 383 -12.25 44.85 -47.21
N PRO A 384 -12.98 45.54 -48.10
CA PRO A 384 -12.54 46.84 -48.60
C PRO A 384 -12.39 47.86 -47.45
N ALA A 385 -11.55 48.88 -47.63
CA ALA A 385 -11.34 49.92 -46.62
C ALA A 385 -12.63 50.64 -46.20
N ALA A 386 -13.60 50.77 -47.11
CA ALA A 386 -14.92 51.35 -46.82
C ALA A 386 -15.75 50.53 -45.82
N ASN A 387 -15.41 49.25 -45.63
CA ASN A 387 -16.11 48.33 -44.72
C ASN A 387 -15.27 48.04 -43.46
N ALA A 388 -14.19 48.79 -43.22
CA ALA A 388 -13.43 48.70 -42.00
C ALA A 388 -14.31 49.07 -40.79
N ARG A 389 -14.07 48.43 -39.65
CA ARG A 389 -14.79 48.75 -38.41
C ARG A 389 -14.29 50.06 -37.85
N THR A 390 -15.23 50.93 -37.52
CA THR A 390 -14.97 52.26 -36.99
C THR A 390 -15.37 52.36 -35.53
N LEU A 391 -14.67 53.20 -34.77
CA LEU A 391 -15.11 53.48 -33.40
C LEU A 391 -16.46 54.21 -33.43
N SER A 392 -16.56 55.29 -34.22
CA SER A 392 -17.73 56.17 -34.23
C SER A 392 -18.99 55.50 -34.79
N GLY A 393 -18.86 54.75 -35.88
CA GLY A 393 -19.98 54.16 -36.62
C GLY A 393 -20.40 52.77 -36.13
N ASP A 394 -19.47 51.93 -35.70
CA ASP A 394 -19.75 50.52 -35.38
C ASP A 394 -19.70 50.21 -33.87
N VAL A 395 -18.66 50.67 -33.17
CA VAL A 395 -18.40 50.26 -31.77
C VAL A 395 -19.09 51.18 -30.77
N GLN A 396 -19.05 52.49 -30.98
CA GLN A 396 -19.66 53.47 -30.09
C GLN A 396 -21.16 53.26 -29.91
N PRO A 397 -21.97 52.93 -30.95
CA PRO A 397 -23.38 52.62 -30.75
C PRO A 397 -23.61 51.43 -29.79
N ILE A 398 -22.72 50.43 -29.81
CA ILE A 398 -22.78 49.30 -28.89
C ILE A 398 -22.49 49.77 -27.45
N PHE A 399 -21.45 50.59 -27.26
CA PHE A 399 -21.11 51.13 -25.95
C PHE A 399 -22.20 52.06 -25.41
N SER A 400 -22.71 52.99 -26.21
CA SER A 400 -23.76 53.93 -25.82
C SER A 400 -25.02 53.19 -25.34
N LEU A 401 -25.41 52.13 -26.04
CA LEU A 401 -26.62 51.38 -25.72
C LEU A 401 -26.45 50.44 -24.51
N ASN A 402 -25.27 49.84 -24.32
CA ASN A 402 -25.11 48.71 -23.40
C ASN A 402 -24.14 48.97 -22.24
N CYS A 403 -23.39 50.07 -22.25
CA CYS A 403 -22.27 50.27 -21.32
C CYS A 403 -22.21 51.68 -20.73
N ALA A 404 -22.48 52.71 -21.53
CA ALA A 404 -22.25 54.11 -21.16
C ALA A 404 -23.10 54.59 -19.98
N SER A 405 -24.28 53.98 -19.72
CA SER A 405 -25.13 54.35 -18.59
C SER A 405 -24.50 54.08 -17.21
N CYS A 406 -23.51 53.19 -17.15
CA CYS A 406 -22.74 52.91 -15.92
C CYS A 406 -21.27 53.30 -16.04
N HIS A 407 -20.77 53.46 -17.27
CA HIS A 407 -19.40 53.90 -17.57
C HIS A 407 -19.45 55.28 -18.21
N ASP A 408 -19.83 56.28 -17.42
CA ASP A 408 -20.06 57.67 -17.83
C ASP A 408 -18.92 58.62 -17.44
N GLY A 409 -17.83 58.09 -16.86
CA GLY A 409 -16.72 58.90 -16.36
C GLY A 409 -16.98 59.59 -15.02
N VAL A 410 -18.14 59.39 -14.39
CA VAL A 410 -18.50 60.04 -13.13
C VAL A 410 -18.12 59.15 -11.95
N GLY A 411 -17.08 59.54 -11.21
CA GLY A 411 -16.67 58.92 -9.96
C GLY A 411 -15.19 58.53 -9.91
N THR A 412 -14.72 58.14 -8.72
CA THR A 412 -13.31 57.77 -8.48
C THR A 412 -13.10 56.27 -8.25
N SER A 413 -14.15 55.47 -8.36
CA SER A 413 -14.14 54.01 -8.27
C SER A 413 -14.79 53.36 -9.49
N LEU A 414 -14.62 52.04 -9.65
CA LEU A 414 -15.31 51.28 -10.69
C LEU A 414 -16.83 51.31 -10.47
N PRO A 415 -17.66 51.42 -11.52
CA PRO A 415 -17.29 51.53 -12.94
C PRO A 415 -16.94 52.94 -13.44
N GLY A 416 -17.21 54.00 -12.67
CA GLY A 416 -17.13 55.41 -13.07
C GLY A 416 -15.74 55.95 -13.45
N VAL A 417 -14.65 55.27 -13.10
CA VAL A 417 -13.27 55.56 -13.57
C VAL A 417 -13.00 55.20 -15.04
N GLN A 418 -14.05 54.86 -15.78
CA GLN A 418 -14.04 54.60 -17.21
C GLN A 418 -15.23 55.31 -17.84
N ASP A 419 -14.98 55.98 -18.95
CA ASP A 419 -15.96 56.74 -19.71
C ASP A 419 -16.09 56.14 -21.10
N LEU A 420 -17.25 55.57 -21.38
CA LEU A 420 -17.63 54.96 -22.64
C LEU A 420 -18.68 55.78 -23.39
N THR A 421 -18.91 57.03 -22.97
CA THR A 421 -19.79 57.97 -23.67
C THR A 421 -19.16 58.43 -24.99
N ALA A 422 -20.01 58.87 -25.92
CA ALA A 422 -19.58 59.29 -27.23
C ALA A 422 -18.59 60.47 -27.12
N GLY A 423 -17.43 60.34 -27.79
CA GLY A 423 -16.34 61.32 -27.73
C GLY A 423 -15.26 61.01 -26.68
N HIS A 424 -15.56 60.19 -25.67
CA HIS A 424 -14.64 59.89 -24.57
C HIS A 424 -14.10 58.45 -24.57
N SER A 425 -14.83 57.49 -25.16
CA SER A 425 -14.49 56.06 -25.19
C SER A 425 -13.05 55.76 -25.55
N PHE A 426 -12.52 56.31 -26.65
CA PHE A 426 -11.18 55.99 -27.14
C PHE A 426 -10.11 56.30 -26.09
N ALA A 427 -10.11 57.56 -25.61
CA ALA A 427 -9.15 58.05 -24.63
C ALA A 427 -9.32 57.40 -23.26
N SER A 428 -10.45 56.75 -22.99
CA SER A 428 -10.66 56.02 -21.73
C SER A 428 -10.15 54.57 -21.77
N ILE A 429 -10.11 53.93 -22.95
CA ILE A 429 -9.92 52.47 -23.04
C ILE A 429 -8.73 52.02 -23.86
N VAL A 430 -8.37 52.71 -24.93
CA VAL A 430 -7.33 52.25 -25.84
C VAL A 430 -5.97 52.52 -25.22
N ASN A 431 -5.16 51.48 -25.08
CA ASN A 431 -3.85 51.51 -24.42
C ASN A 431 -3.83 51.86 -22.91
N HIS A 432 -4.98 51.89 -22.23
CA HIS A 432 -5.06 52.08 -20.79
C HIS A 432 -5.02 50.76 -20.01
N ALA A 433 -4.38 50.75 -18.85
CA ALA A 433 -4.37 49.59 -17.96
C ALA A 433 -5.79 49.27 -17.44
N ALA A 434 -6.12 47.98 -17.37
CA ALA A 434 -7.31 47.55 -16.63
C ALA A 434 -7.03 47.61 -15.12
N ILE A 435 -8.06 47.93 -14.32
CA ILE A 435 -7.93 47.92 -12.85
C ILE A 435 -8.06 46.49 -12.31
N GLN A 436 -8.90 45.67 -12.95
CA GLN A 436 -9.24 44.33 -12.50
C GLN A 436 -8.39 43.23 -13.14
N SER A 437 -7.34 43.56 -13.91
CA SER A 437 -6.48 42.60 -14.61
C SER A 437 -5.14 43.25 -14.94
N ALA A 438 -4.10 42.44 -15.13
CA ALA A 438 -2.81 42.90 -15.64
C ALA A 438 -2.84 43.32 -17.13
N LEU A 439 -3.92 42.99 -17.85
CA LEU A 439 -4.10 43.36 -19.25
C LEU A 439 -4.45 44.85 -19.42
N LYS A 440 -4.29 45.36 -20.64
CA LYS A 440 -4.88 46.65 -21.03
C LYS A 440 -6.38 46.49 -21.26
N ARG A 441 -7.17 47.56 -21.04
CA ARG A 441 -8.62 47.60 -21.33
C ARG A 441 -8.87 47.25 -22.79
N VAL A 442 -8.22 47.95 -23.70
CA VAL A 442 -8.07 47.59 -25.12
C VAL A 442 -6.59 47.69 -25.51
N LEU A 443 -6.03 46.59 -26.00
CA LEU A 443 -4.72 46.54 -26.64
C LEU A 443 -4.93 46.43 -28.16
N PRO A 444 -4.58 47.46 -28.95
CA PRO A 444 -4.71 47.42 -30.41
C PRO A 444 -4.13 46.16 -31.03
N SER A 445 -4.80 45.64 -32.05
CA SER A 445 -4.46 44.45 -32.84
C SER A 445 -4.45 43.11 -32.09
N VAL A 446 -4.70 43.11 -30.78
CA VAL A 446 -4.63 41.88 -29.94
C VAL A 446 -5.90 41.76 -29.07
N PRO A 447 -7.06 41.37 -29.65
CA PRO A 447 -8.32 41.30 -28.91
C PRO A 447 -8.29 40.31 -27.74
N ASP A 448 -7.55 39.21 -27.86
CA ASP A 448 -7.42 38.21 -26.79
C ASP A 448 -6.52 38.65 -25.63
N SER A 449 -5.78 39.75 -25.81
CA SER A 449 -5.02 40.42 -24.74
C SER A 449 -5.68 41.74 -24.30
N SER A 450 -6.94 41.95 -24.72
CA SER A 450 -7.76 43.11 -24.35
C SER A 450 -8.77 42.72 -23.28
N TYR A 451 -8.67 43.30 -22.09
CA TYR A 451 -9.54 42.93 -20.96
C TYR A 451 -11.03 43.14 -21.25
N LEU A 452 -11.38 44.17 -22.02
CA LEU A 452 -12.75 44.44 -22.47
C LEU A 452 -13.38 43.21 -23.11
N VAL A 453 -12.64 42.54 -23.99
CA VAL A 453 -13.09 41.38 -24.76
C VAL A 453 -13.44 40.21 -23.82
N HIS A 454 -12.62 39.97 -22.80
CA HIS A 454 -12.92 38.95 -21.79
C HIS A 454 -14.12 39.31 -20.91
N LYS A 455 -14.31 40.60 -20.58
CA LYS A 455 -15.47 41.07 -19.82
C LYS A 455 -16.77 40.86 -20.58
N ILE A 456 -16.81 41.14 -21.88
CA ILE A 456 -18.02 40.97 -22.70
C ILE A 456 -18.30 39.50 -23.07
N GLN A 457 -17.25 38.67 -23.14
CA GLN A 457 -17.37 37.23 -23.39
C GLN A 457 -17.65 36.40 -22.13
N GLY A 458 -17.37 36.93 -20.93
CA GLY A 458 -17.52 36.21 -19.66
C GLY A 458 -16.35 35.29 -19.32
N THR A 459 -15.20 35.46 -19.98
CA THR A 459 -13.98 34.67 -19.73
C THR A 459 -13.00 35.41 -18.82
N ASN A 460 -13.43 36.49 -18.15
CA ASN A 460 -12.55 37.42 -17.44
C ASN A 460 -11.85 36.83 -16.21
N LEU A 461 -12.31 35.70 -15.68
CA LEU A 461 -11.66 34.99 -14.57
C LEU A 461 -10.64 33.93 -15.04
N LEU A 462 -10.67 33.57 -16.33
CA LEU A 462 -9.81 32.54 -16.90
C LEU A 462 -8.50 33.16 -17.43
N PRO A 463 -7.41 32.38 -17.56
CA PRO A 463 -6.24 32.80 -18.31
C PRO A 463 -6.61 33.18 -19.76
N PRO A 464 -5.97 34.20 -20.37
CA PRO A 464 -4.89 35.03 -19.81
C PRO A 464 -5.39 36.18 -18.92
N ALA A 465 -6.70 36.50 -18.92
CA ALA A 465 -7.25 37.67 -18.24
C ALA A 465 -6.98 37.67 -16.72
N ARG A 466 -7.17 36.51 -16.07
CA ARG A 466 -7.00 36.30 -14.61
C ARG A 466 -7.54 37.46 -13.77
N GLY A 467 -8.62 38.07 -14.23
CA GLY A 467 -9.15 39.28 -13.65
C GLY A 467 -10.20 38.99 -12.59
N SER A 468 -11.01 40.00 -12.28
CA SER A 468 -12.06 39.89 -11.26
C SER A 468 -13.42 40.46 -11.71
N GLY A 469 -14.43 40.29 -10.86
CA GLY A 469 -15.80 40.74 -11.08
C GLY A 469 -16.59 39.89 -12.08
N ALA A 470 -17.83 40.30 -12.34
CA ALA A 470 -18.74 39.60 -13.25
C ALA A 470 -18.55 40.02 -14.72
N ARG A 471 -19.19 39.24 -15.61
CA ARG A 471 -19.34 39.51 -17.05
C ARG A 471 -20.10 40.82 -17.27
N MET A 472 -19.71 41.57 -18.29
CA MET A 472 -20.38 42.80 -18.73
C MET A 472 -21.21 42.56 -20.01
N PRO A 473 -22.34 43.26 -20.19
CA PRO A 473 -22.96 44.23 -19.27
C PRO A 473 -23.48 43.58 -17.98
N LEU A 474 -23.28 44.25 -16.83
CA LEU A 474 -23.71 43.74 -15.53
C LEU A 474 -25.22 43.90 -15.38
N ASN A 475 -25.92 42.86 -14.91
CA ASN A 475 -27.38 42.85 -14.70
C ASN A 475 -28.22 43.13 -15.96
N GLY A 476 -27.61 43.09 -17.15
CA GLY A 476 -28.27 43.22 -18.44
C GLY A 476 -28.13 41.95 -19.28
N ASN A 477 -28.77 41.96 -20.46
CA ASN A 477 -28.56 40.89 -21.43
C ASN A 477 -27.11 40.92 -21.93
N PRO A 478 -26.44 39.77 -22.05
CA PRO A 478 -25.13 39.74 -22.63
C PRO A 478 -25.13 40.25 -24.08
N LEU A 479 -24.05 40.91 -24.50
CA LEU A 479 -23.90 41.31 -25.90
C LEU A 479 -24.05 40.09 -26.83
N SER A 480 -24.73 40.32 -27.95
CA SER A 480 -24.85 39.32 -29.00
C SER A 480 -23.48 38.95 -29.59
N ARG A 481 -23.40 37.77 -30.20
CA ARG A 481 -22.18 37.31 -30.88
C ARG A 481 -21.68 38.31 -31.92
N GLY A 482 -22.60 38.88 -32.72
CA GLY A 482 -22.29 39.90 -33.72
C GLY A 482 -21.71 41.18 -33.13
N GLN A 483 -22.29 41.69 -32.04
CA GLN A 483 -21.76 42.88 -31.36
C GLN A 483 -20.35 42.65 -30.79
N ILE A 484 -20.11 41.48 -30.18
CA ILE A 484 -18.77 41.13 -29.70
C ILE A 484 -17.79 41.03 -30.87
N ASN A 485 -18.19 40.44 -31.99
CA ASN A 485 -17.36 40.35 -33.20
C ASN A 485 -17.05 41.73 -33.79
N THR A 486 -17.99 42.67 -33.79
CA THR A 486 -17.75 44.05 -34.20
C THR A 486 -16.64 44.70 -33.37
N ILE A 487 -16.74 44.60 -32.03
CA ILE A 487 -15.72 45.14 -31.12
C ILE A 487 -14.37 44.43 -31.34
N ARG A 488 -14.37 43.10 -31.44
CA ARG A 488 -13.14 42.32 -31.67
C ARG A 488 -12.48 42.70 -32.99
N ASN A 489 -13.24 42.83 -34.08
CA ASN A 489 -12.71 43.21 -35.39
C ASN A 489 -12.19 44.65 -35.44
N TRP A 490 -12.86 45.59 -34.75
CA TRP A 490 -12.31 46.93 -34.57
C TRP A 490 -10.96 46.90 -33.84
N ILE A 491 -10.82 46.08 -32.78
CA ILE A 491 -9.54 45.91 -32.08
C ILE A 491 -8.50 45.29 -33.01
N LEU A 492 -8.84 44.24 -33.76
CA LEU A 492 -7.94 43.59 -34.72
C LEU A 492 -7.40 44.58 -35.76
N GLN A 493 -8.24 45.50 -36.23
CA GLN A 493 -7.89 46.55 -37.19
C GLN A 493 -7.15 47.74 -36.56
N GLY A 494 -6.60 47.56 -35.36
CA GLY A 494 -5.78 48.54 -34.65
C GLY A 494 -6.55 49.47 -33.71
N ALA A 495 -7.82 49.18 -33.43
CA ALA A 495 -8.67 49.97 -32.52
C ALA A 495 -8.65 51.47 -32.84
N LYS A 496 -8.76 51.86 -34.12
CA LYS A 496 -8.59 53.25 -34.58
C LYS A 496 -9.66 54.19 -34.00
N ASN A 497 -9.30 55.46 -33.78
CA ASN A 497 -10.24 56.52 -33.42
C ASN A 497 -10.79 57.18 -34.70
N ASN A 498 -11.78 56.56 -35.33
CA ASN A 498 -12.26 56.90 -36.66
C ASN A 498 -13.78 56.87 -36.79
#